data_AF-A0A840L0Q8-F1
#
_entry.id   AF-A0A840L0Q8-F1
#
_cell.length_a   1.000
_cell.length_b   1.000
_cell.length_c   1.000
_cell.angle_alpha   90.00
_cell.angle_beta   90.00
_cell.angle_gamma   90.00
#
_symmetry.space_group_name_H-M   'P 1'
#
loop_
_entity.id
_entity.type
_entity.pdbx_description
1 polymer ?
#
loop_
_entity_poly.entity_id
_entity_poly.type
_entity_poly.pdbx_seq_one_letter_code
_entity_poly.pdbx_strand_id
1 'polypeptide(L)'
;METFLQQIINGLVLGSMYALVALGYTMVYGIINLINFAHGEILMVGALVSWTVVSALADSGLPGWALMLIALVCAVVVCVTLNFVVEKIAYRPLRNAPRLAPLITAMG
;
A
#
# COMPACT_ATOMS: atom_id res chain seq x y z
N MET A 1 -25.75 10.46 20.50
CA MET A 1 -25.85 9.24 19.67
C MET A 1 -24.96 9.33 18.43
N GLU A 2 -24.93 10.47 17.75
CA GLU A 2 -24.08 10.66 16.56
C GLU A 2 -22.59 10.41 16.79
N THR A 3 -22.01 10.93 17.88
CA THR A 3 -20.59 10.69 18.20
C THR A 3 -20.28 9.22 18.44
N PHE A 4 -21.19 8.47 19.07
CA PHE A 4 -21.02 7.04 19.31
C PHE A 4 -21.01 6.26 17.99
N LEU A 5 -21.96 6.55 17.09
CA LEU A 5 -22.01 5.92 15.77
C LEU A 5 -20.78 6.27 14.92
N GLN A 6 -20.33 7.53 14.96
CA GLN A 6 -19.14 7.99 14.27
C GLN A 6 -17.87 7.28 14.77
N GLN A 7 -17.74 7.06 16.08
CA GLN A 7 -16.59 6.32 16.63
C GLN A 7 -16.59 4.85 16.21
N ILE A 8 -17.77 4.22 16.10
CA ILE A 8 -17.88 2.85 15.54
C ILE A 8 -17.40 2.83 14.08
N ILE A 9 -17.84 3.78 13.26
CA ILE A 9 -17.42 3.89 11.86
C ILE A 9 -15.91 4.11 11.76
N ASN A 10 -15.36 5.05 12.55
CA ASN A 10 -13.91 5.31 12.58
C ASN A 10 -13.11 4.07 13.00
N GLY A 11 -13.60 3.36 14.03
CA GLY A 11 -13.01 2.10 14.48
C GLY A 11 -13.03 1.01 13.41
N LEU A 12 -14.13 0.91 12.64
CA LEU A 12 -14.23 -0.03 11.53
C LEU A 12 -13.29 0.35 10.37
N VAL A 13 -13.17 1.63 10.04
CA VAL A 13 -12.26 2.14 9.00
C VAL A 13 -10.81 1.82 9.40
N LEU A 14 -10.38 2.19 10.60
CA LEU A 14 -9.01 1.90 11.06
C LEU A 14 -8.76 0.39 11.21
N GLY A 15 -9.72 -0.35 11.76
CA GLY A 15 -9.62 -1.81 11.91
C GLY A 15 -9.52 -2.53 10.57
N SER A 16 -10.32 -2.14 9.58
CA SER A 16 -10.26 -2.69 8.23
C SER A 16 -8.93 -2.37 7.54
N MET A 17 -8.40 -1.16 7.73
CA MET A 17 -7.07 -0.79 7.25
C MET A 17 -6.00 -1.71 7.84
N TYR A 18 -5.97 -1.88 9.16
CA TYR A 18 -5.00 -2.78 9.81
C TYR A 18 -5.17 -4.24 9.39
N ALA A 19 -6.41 -4.71 9.23
CA ALA A 19 -6.69 -6.06 8.73
C ALA A 19 -6.18 -6.27 7.31
N LEU A 20 -6.38 -5.30 6.41
CA LEU A 20 -5.88 -5.35 5.03
C LEU A 20 -4.34 -5.33 4.99
N VAL A 21 -3.70 -4.53 5.85
CA VAL A 21 -2.23 -4.50 5.96
C VAL A 21 -1.69 -5.85 6.43
N ALA A 22 -2.29 -6.44 7.46
CA ALA A 22 -1.90 -7.76 7.95
C ALA A 22 -2.10 -8.86 6.88
N LEU A 23 -3.23 -8.81 6.16
CA LEU A 23 -3.54 -9.75 5.07
C LEU A 23 -2.53 -9.59 3.91
N GLY A 24 -2.20 -8.36 3.51
CA GLY A 24 -1.17 -8.09 2.50
C GLY A 24 0.19 -8.66 2.89
N TYR A 25 0.62 -8.40 4.13
CA TYR A 25 1.90 -8.88 4.64
C TYR A 25 1.99 -10.41 4.69
N THR A 26 0.93 -11.08 5.17
CA THR A 26 0.87 -12.54 5.24
C THR A 26 0.84 -13.19 3.85
N MET A 27 0.19 -12.59 2.86
CA MET A 27 0.21 -13.11 1.48
C MET A 27 1.60 -13.04 0.85
N VAL A 28 2.29 -11.90 0.97
CA VAL A 28 3.64 -11.73 0.40
C VAL A 28 4.63 -12.69 1.06
N TYR A 29 4.61 -12.76 2.40
CA TYR A 29 5.47 -13.69 3.13
C TYR A 29 5.13 -15.15 2.80
N GLY A 30 3.86 -15.51 2.67
CA GLY A 30 3.43 -16.87 2.34
C GLY A 30 3.94 -17.39 0.99
N ILE A 31 4.12 -16.49 0.01
CA ILE A 31 4.63 -16.85 -1.32
C ILE A 31 6.15 -16.87 -1.33
N ILE A 32 6.78 -15.81 -0.82
CA ILE A 32 8.23 -15.57 -0.98
C ILE A 32 9.05 -16.22 0.15
N ASN A 33 8.45 -16.48 1.32
CA ASN A 33 9.11 -16.91 2.55
C ASN A 33 10.27 -15.98 2.97
N LEU A 34 10.21 -14.71 2.58
CA LEU A 34 11.15 -13.66 2.92
C LEU A 34 10.39 -12.50 3.57
N ILE A 35 10.99 -11.95 4.62
CA ILE A 35 10.47 -10.75 5.31
C ILE A 35 10.70 -9.55 4.38
N ASN A 36 9.62 -8.88 3.97
CA ASN A 36 9.65 -7.69 3.13
C ASN A 36 9.31 -6.45 3.98
N PHE A 37 10.32 -5.67 4.40
CA PHE A 37 10.07 -4.45 5.19
C PHE A 37 9.57 -3.27 4.33
N ALA A 38 9.84 -3.28 3.02
CA ALA A 38 9.36 -2.27 2.07
C ALA A 38 7.82 -2.26 1.91
N HIS A 39 7.11 -3.29 2.40
CA HIS A 39 5.64 -3.31 2.34
C HIS A 39 4.99 -2.09 3.01
N GLY A 40 5.55 -1.63 4.14
CA GLY A 40 5.08 -0.43 4.83
C GLY A 40 5.30 0.85 4.00
N GLU A 41 6.42 0.93 3.28
CA GLU A 41 6.75 2.07 2.43
C GLU A 41 5.84 2.12 1.20
N ILE A 42 5.52 0.96 0.60
CA ILE A 42 4.58 0.89 -0.53
C ILE A 42 3.18 1.35 -0.11
N LEU A 43 2.73 0.97 1.10
CA LEU A 43 1.47 1.47 1.66
C LEU A 43 1.49 3.00 1.82
N MET A 44 2.59 3.55 2.33
CA MET A 44 2.77 5.00 2.46
C MET A 44 2.72 5.70 1.09
N VAL A 45 3.39 5.15 0.08
CA VAL A 45 3.35 5.69 -1.29
C VAL A 45 1.92 5.68 -1.83
N GLY A 46 1.16 4.60 -1.63
CA GLY A 46 -0.25 4.55 -2.05
C GLY A 46 -1.11 5.64 -1.40
N ALA A 47 -0.89 5.90 -0.11
CA ALA A 47 -1.57 6.98 0.61
C ALA A 47 -1.17 8.37 0.09
N LEU A 48 0.13 8.61 -0.14
CA LEU A 48 0.65 9.88 -0.68
C LEU A 48 0.19 10.13 -2.13
N VAL A 49 0.14 9.09 -2.96
CA VAL A 49 -0.41 9.17 -4.33
C VAL A 49 -1.89 9.53 -4.28
N SER A 50 -2.66 8.88 -3.41
CA SER A 50 -4.08 9.20 -3.24
C SER A 50 -4.28 10.66 -2.80
N TRP A 51 -3.49 11.11 -1.81
CA TRP A 51 -3.51 12.50 -1.33
C TRP A 51 -3.16 13.50 -2.43
N THR A 52 -2.07 13.25 -3.16
CA THR A 52 -1.59 14.15 -4.23
C THR A 52 -2.58 14.26 -5.39
N VAL A 53 -3.20 13.15 -5.80
CA VAL A 53 -4.24 13.16 -6.85
C VAL A 53 -5.46 13.95 -6.40
N VAL A 54 -5.94 13.74 -5.17
CA VAL A 54 -7.07 14.50 -4.63
C VAL A 54 -6.73 15.99 -4.52
N SER A 55 -5.52 16.34 -4.05
CA SER A 55 -5.12 17.75 -3.95
C SER A 55 -4.94 18.41 -5.31
N ALA A 56 -4.41 17.68 -6.30
CA ALA A 56 -4.17 18.22 -7.63
C ALA A 56 -5.47 18.45 -8.42
N LEU A 57 -6.50 17.63 -8.17
CA LEU A 57 -7.81 17.77 -8.81
C LEU A 57 -8.83 18.49 -7.91
N ALA A 58 -8.42 19.08 -6.78
CA ALA A 58 -9.35 19.75 -5.87
C ALA A 58 -10.16 20.87 -6.55
N ASP A 59 -9.53 21.63 -7.44
CA ASP A 59 -10.15 22.76 -8.16
C ASP A 59 -10.87 22.35 -9.46
N SER A 60 -10.93 21.05 -9.77
CA SER A 60 -11.50 20.55 -11.03
C SER A 60 -13.04 20.59 -11.10
N GLY A 61 -13.72 20.86 -9.98
CA GLY A 61 -15.18 20.84 -9.88
C GLY A 61 -15.80 19.43 -9.98
N LEU A 62 -14.98 18.38 -9.98
CA LEU A 62 -15.43 16.98 -9.98
C LEU A 62 -16.15 16.63 -8.66
N PRO A 63 -17.17 15.76 -8.70
CA PRO A 63 -17.81 15.30 -7.48
C PRO A 63 -16.85 14.43 -6.65
N GLY A 64 -16.94 14.52 -5.32
CA GLY A 64 -15.98 13.88 -4.41
C GLY A 64 -15.82 12.36 -4.57
N TRP A 65 -16.88 11.66 -4.95
CA TRP A 65 -16.82 10.22 -5.22
C TRP A 65 -15.99 9.89 -6.47
N ALA A 66 -16.04 10.74 -7.50
CA ALA A 66 -15.25 10.56 -8.72
C ALA A 66 -13.76 10.83 -8.44
N LEU A 67 -13.46 11.85 -7.63
CA LEU A 67 -12.09 12.13 -7.17
C LEU A 67 -11.50 10.95 -6.39
N MET A 68 -12.26 10.35 -5.47
CA MET A 68 -11.82 9.17 -4.72
C MET A 68 -11.56 7.96 -5.64
N LEU A 69 -12.41 7.73 -6.65
CA LEU A 69 -12.19 6.65 -7.62
C LEU A 69 -10.93 6.87 -8.47
N ILE A 70 -10.71 8.10 -8.95
CA ILE A 70 -9.52 8.43 -9.74
C ILE A 70 -8.26 8.24 -8.87
N ALA A 71 -8.27 8.77 -7.64
CA ALA A 71 -7.17 8.61 -6.69
C ALA A 71 -6.89 7.13 -6.38
N LEU A 72 -7.93 6.32 -6.17
CA LEU A 72 -7.81 4.87 -5.95
C LEU A 72 -7.15 4.18 -7.15
N VAL A 73 -7.62 4.44 -8.37
CA VAL A 73 -7.06 3.82 -9.58
C VAL A 73 -5.59 4.22 -9.77
N CYS A 74 -5.27 5.50 -9.60
CA CYS A 74 -3.89 5.98 -9.67
C CYS A 74 -2.99 5.32 -8.61
N ALA A 75 -3.45 5.22 -7.36
CA ALA A 75 -2.71 4.58 -6.29
C ALA A 75 -2.48 3.08 -6.58
N VAL A 76 -3.49 2.36 -7.07
CA VAL A 76 -3.36 0.95 -7.47
C VAL A 76 -2.31 0.79 -8.57
N VAL A 77 -2.37 1.61 -9.63
CA VAL A 77 -1.41 1.54 -10.74
C VAL A 77 0.03 1.80 -10.24
N VAL A 78 0.23 2.82 -9.41
CA VAL A 78 1.56 3.16 -8.88
C VAL A 78 2.08 2.05 -7.95
N CYS A 79 1.26 1.57 -7.00
CA CYS A 79 1.67 0.52 -6.07
C CYS A 79 1.98 -0.81 -6.77
N VAL A 80 1.18 -1.20 -7.78
CA VAL A 80 1.43 -2.41 -8.58
C VAL A 80 2.74 -2.28 -9.36
N THR A 81 2.95 -1.12 -9.99
CA THR A 81 4.17 -0.87 -10.76
C THR A 81 5.40 -0.89 -9.87
N LEU A 82 5.35 -0.24 -8.70
CA LEU A 82 6.43 -0.25 -7.72
C LEU A 82 6.73 -1.65 -7.21
N ASN A 83 5.72 -2.41 -6.78
CA ASN A 83 5.92 -3.79 -6.33
C ASN A 83 6.55 -4.66 -7.41
N PHE A 84 6.08 -4.54 -8.65
CA PHE A 84 6.64 -5.28 -9.77
C PHE A 84 8.10 -4.92 -10.03
N VAL A 85 8.46 -3.63 -9.97
CA VAL A 85 9.84 -3.14 -10.14
C VAL A 85 10.72 -3.66 -9.02
N VAL A 86 10.27 -3.57 -7.77
CA VAL A 86 10.98 -4.08 -6.59
C VAL A 86 11.19 -5.59 -6.70
N GLU A 87 10.16 -6.36 -7.06
CA GLU A 87 10.31 -7.80 -7.26
C GLU A 87 11.33 -8.11 -8.38
N LYS A 88 11.24 -7.40 -9.51
CA LYS A 88 12.07 -7.68 -10.68
C LYS A 88 13.54 -7.29 -10.47
N ILE A 89 13.81 -6.18 -9.79
CA ILE A 89 15.17 -5.61 -9.65
C ILE A 89 15.83 -6.10 -8.36
N ALA A 90 15.13 -6.08 -7.24
CA ALA A 90 15.69 -6.47 -5.95
C ALA A 90 15.53 -7.98 -5.71
N TYR A 91 14.31 -8.52 -5.70
CA TYR A 91 14.11 -9.89 -5.22
C TYR A 91 14.48 -10.98 -6.22
N ARG A 92 14.16 -10.80 -7.51
CA ARG A 92 14.34 -11.83 -8.55
C ARG A 92 15.82 -12.22 -8.76
N PRO A 93 16.80 -11.30 -8.78
CA PRO A 93 18.22 -11.66 -8.91
C PRO A 93 18.77 -12.36 -7.66
N LEU A 94 18.23 -12.00 -6.49
CA LEU A 94 18.67 -12.48 -5.18
C LEU A 94 18.07 -13.84 -4.78
N ARG A 95 17.23 -14.44 -5.65
CA ARG A 95 16.57 -15.73 -5.37
C ARG A 95 17.54 -16.91 -5.21
N ASN A 96 18.71 -16.84 -5.85
CA ASN A 96 19.76 -17.85 -5.73
C ASN A 96 20.87 -17.46 -4.74
N ALA A 97 20.76 -16.28 -4.11
CA ALA A 97 21.77 -15.77 -3.18
C ALA A 97 21.55 -16.34 -1.76
N PRO A 98 22.58 -16.28 -0.88
CA PRO A 98 22.43 -16.66 0.52
C PRO A 98 21.29 -15.89 1.19
N ARG A 99 20.54 -16.55 2.09
CA ARG A 99 19.32 -16.00 2.74
C ARG A 99 19.50 -14.66 3.45
N LEU A 100 20.73 -14.26 3.78
CA LEU A 100 21.04 -12.95 4.35
C LEU A 100 20.88 -11.80 3.33
N ALA A 101 21.22 -12.01 2.06
CA ALA A 101 21.25 -10.94 1.08
C ALA A 101 19.85 -10.39 0.74
N PRO A 102 18.79 -11.22 0.55
CA PRO A 102 17.43 -10.72 0.39
C PRO A 102 16.89 -9.97 1.62
N LEU A 103 17.35 -10.33 2.83
CA LEU A 103 16.95 -9.65 4.06
C LEU A 103 17.51 -8.23 4.13
N ILE A 104 18.78 -8.04 3.73
CA ILE A 104 19.43 -6.72 3.69
C ILE A 104 18.75 -5.83 2.65
N THR A 105 18.46 -6.36 1.46
CA THR A 105 17.74 -5.63 0.41
C THR A 105 16.31 -5.29 0.78
N ALA A 106 15.68 -6.09 1.65
CA ALA A 106 14.34 -5.80 2.14
C ALA A 106 14.30 -4.70 3.20
N MET A 107 15.42 -4.42 3.89
CA MET A 107 15.53 -3.41 4.96
C MET A 107 16.04 -2.04 4.47
N GLY A 108 16.73 -2.00 3.33
CA GLY A 108 17.42 -0.82 2.81
C GLY A 108 16.71 -0.13 1.67
#